data_AF-M6GEM0-F1
#
_entry.id   AF-M6GEM0-F1
#
_cell.length_a   1.000
_cell.length_b   1.000
_cell.length_c   1.000
_cell.angle_alpha   90.00
_cell.angle_beta   90.00
_cell.angle_gamma   90.00
#
_symmetry.space_group_name_H-M   'P 1'
#
loop_
_entity.id
_entity.type
_entity.pdbx_description
1 polymer ?
#
loop_
_entity_poly.entity_id
_entity_poly.type
_entity_poly.pdbx_seq_one_letter_code
_entity_poly.pdbx_strand_id
1 'polypeptide(L)'
;MDGKIIGILNAADKKSGNSFDNADQNVLSTISNQIAEAYNSLLSKEQKEKLNLIYRDMQIASQIQLNSLPNIPKKIQGLELETSYTASREIGGDFYDLIYHNPDEVSVLIADVSGKGIAAALFMEFSKTIIAGEVARNSSTSISLMSANRIIQEKSGYFMFVTVMLVRINMAKRKIRYSSAGHNEQILYKTKEKR
;
A
#
# COMPACT_ATOMS: atom_id res chain seq x y z
N MET A 1 21.92 3.32 -27.98
CA MET A 1 21.92 4.75 -27.63
C MET A 1 20.78 5.38 -28.41
N ASP A 2 19.67 5.67 -27.75
CA ASP A 2 18.57 6.40 -28.38
C ASP A 2 19.13 7.75 -28.83
N GLY A 3 19.05 8.06 -30.13
CA GLY A 3 19.65 9.23 -30.77
C GLY A 3 19.05 10.58 -30.35
N LYS A 4 18.84 10.78 -29.06
CA LYS A 4 18.31 12.01 -28.47
C LYS A 4 19.42 13.05 -28.42
N ILE A 5 19.25 14.10 -29.23
CA ILE A 5 20.14 15.27 -29.21
C ILE A 5 19.95 16.00 -27.88
N ILE A 6 21.02 16.09 -27.09
CA ILE A 6 21.08 16.77 -25.78
C ILE A 6 21.55 18.22 -25.88
N GLY A 7 22.18 18.61 -26.99
CA GLY A 7 22.64 19.98 -27.25
C GLY A 7 23.45 20.08 -28.55
N ILE A 8 23.74 21.32 -28.96
CA ILE A 8 24.56 21.62 -30.14
C ILE A 8 25.74 22.50 -29.68
N LEU A 9 26.97 22.08 -29.99
CA LEU A 9 28.16 22.89 -29.83
C LEU A 9 28.48 23.54 -31.18
N ASN A 10 28.50 24.88 -31.22
CA ASN A 10 28.83 25.65 -32.42
C ASN A 10 30.19 26.34 -32.21
N ALA A 11 31.07 26.21 -33.21
CA ALA A 11 32.35 26.92 -33.27
C ALA A 11 32.41 27.75 -34.56
N ALA A 12 32.69 29.05 -34.41
CA ALA A 12 32.81 30.01 -35.51
C ALA A 12 34.04 30.90 -35.30
N ASP A 13 34.44 31.62 -36.36
CA ASP A 13 35.48 32.66 -36.33
C ASP A 13 36.83 32.21 -35.73
N LYS A 14 37.46 31.20 -36.33
CA LYS A 14 38.78 30.71 -35.92
C LYS A 14 39.82 31.84 -35.98
N LYS A 15 40.35 32.25 -34.82
CA LYS A 15 41.27 33.39 -34.66
C LYS A 15 42.55 33.32 -35.52
N SER A 16 42.97 32.13 -35.95
CA SER A 16 44.14 31.96 -36.83
C SER A 16 43.88 32.35 -38.29
N GLY A 17 42.64 32.63 -38.69
CA GLY A 17 42.25 32.92 -40.08
C GLY A 17 42.19 31.69 -41.01
N ASN A 18 42.78 30.57 -40.61
CA ASN A 18 42.71 29.29 -41.31
C ASN A 18 41.36 28.57 -41.14
N SER A 19 41.08 27.59 -42.01
CA SER A 19 39.94 26.67 -41.85
C SER A 19 40.09 25.75 -40.63
N PHE A 20 38.98 25.20 -40.15
CA PHE A 20 38.99 24.15 -39.12
C PHE A 20 39.60 22.86 -39.67
N ASP A 21 40.42 22.19 -38.86
CA ASP A 21 41.06 20.93 -39.19
C ASP A 21 40.60 19.78 -38.28
N ASN A 22 41.13 18.57 -38.51
CA ASN A 22 40.79 17.38 -37.74
C ASN A 22 41.18 17.51 -36.26
N ALA A 23 42.21 18.29 -35.92
CA ALA A 23 42.61 18.49 -34.52
C ALA A 23 41.57 19.35 -33.79
N ASP A 24 41.07 20.42 -34.42
CA ASP A 24 39.96 21.22 -33.87
C ASP A 24 38.71 20.35 -33.66
N GLN A 25 38.36 19.51 -34.65
CA GLN A 25 37.22 18.62 -34.57
C GLN A 25 37.36 17.61 -33.41
N ASN A 26 38.55 17.05 -33.22
CA ASN A 26 38.82 16.13 -32.10
C ASN A 26 38.69 16.82 -30.74
N VAL A 27 39.17 18.06 -30.61
CA VAL A 27 39.01 18.85 -29.37
C VAL A 27 37.54 19.15 -29.12
N LEU A 28 36.80 19.65 -30.12
CA LEU A 28 35.38 19.95 -30.00
C LEU A 28 34.54 18.71 -29.70
N SER A 29 34.87 17.56 -30.29
CA SER A 29 34.24 16.28 -29.99
C SER A 29 34.51 15.83 -28.56
N THR A 30 35.75 15.96 -28.09
CA THR A 30 36.12 15.61 -26.70
C THR A 30 35.36 16.48 -25.69
N ILE A 31 35.31 17.80 -25.92
CA ILE A 31 34.57 18.73 -25.06
C ILE A 31 33.07 18.40 -25.10
N SER A 32 32.53 18.14 -26.29
CA SER A 32 31.12 17.78 -26.47
C SER A 32 30.77 16.50 -25.70
N ASN A 33 31.63 15.48 -25.76
CA ASN A 33 31.45 14.23 -25.00
C ASN A 33 31.54 14.48 -23.48
N GLN A 34 32.50 15.26 -23.01
CA GLN A 34 32.61 15.59 -21.57
C GLN A 34 31.39 16.37 -21.05
N ILE A 35 30.91 17.35 -21.83
CA ILE A 35 29.70 18.11 -21.47
C ILE A 35 28.47 17.19 -21.48
N ALA A 36 28.35 16.32 -22.48
CA ALA A 36 27.26 15.35 -22.56
C ALA A 36 27.23 14.39 -21.36
N GLU A 37 28.39 13.85 -20.96
CA GLU A 37 28.52 12.99 -19.79
C GLU A 37 28.17 13.73 -18.50
N ALA A 38 28.71 14.93 -18.30
CA ALA A 38 28.38 15.76 -17.15
C ALA A 38 26.88 16.08 -17.08
N TYR A 39 26.26 16.44 -18.20
CA TYR A 39 24.82 16.70 -18.29
C TYR A 39 23.99 15.47 -17.93
N ASN A 40 24.30 14.31 -18.51
CA ASN A 40 23.60 13.06 -18.23
C ASN A 40 23.75 12.64 -16.76
N SER A 41 24.93 12.88 -16.17
CA SER A 41 25.18 12.62 -14.75
C SER A 41 24.31 13.51 -13.85
N LEU A 42 24.21 14.80 -14.15
CA LEU A 42 23.34 15.74 -13.42
C LEU A 42 21.86 15.35 -13.54
N LEU A 43 21.40 15.04 -14.75
CA LEU A 43 20.02 14.64 -14.99
C LEU A 43 19.67 13.32 -14.26
N SER A 44 20.58 12.35 -14.27
CA SER A 44 20.41 11.08 -13.55
C SER A 44 20.37 11.29 -12.04
N LYS A 45 21.19 12.20 -11.52
CA LYS A 45 21.19 12.58 -10.11
C LYS A 45 19.86 13.22 -9.70
N GLU A 46 19.35 14.17 -10.48
CA GLU A 46 18.05 14.82 -10.20
C GLU A 46 16.89 13.81 -10.22
N GLN A 47 16.87 12.89 -11.20
CA GLN A 47 15.87 11.82 -11.25
C GLN A 47 15.94 10.90 -10.03
N LYS A 48 17.16 10.53 -9.61
CA LYS A 48 17.37 9.71 -8.41
C LYS A 48 16.93 10.43 -7.14
N GLU A 49 17.18 11.74 -7.02
CA GLU A 49 16.72 12.55 -5.89
C GLU A 49 15.20 12.61 -5.83
N LYS A 50 14.52 12.85 -6.96
CA LYS A 50 13.05 12.82 -7.04
C LYS A 50 12.49 11.45 -6.66
N LEU A 51 13.10 10.37 -7.14
CA LEU A 51 12.67 9.01 -6.83
C LEU A 51 12.87 8.69 -5.34
N ASN A 52 13.99 9.11 -4.75
CA ASN A 52 14.25 8.95 -3.31
C ASN A 52 13.21 9.69 -2.44
N LEU A 53 12.76 10.87 -2.87
CA LEU A 53 11.68 11.59 -2.18
C LEU A 53 10.38 10.78 -2.20
N ILE A 54 9.99 10.25 -3.35
CA ILE A 54 8.80 9.40 -3.48
C ILE A 54 8.91 8.16 -2.58
N TYR A 55 10.06 7.48 -2.59
CA TYR A 55 10.28 6.33 -1.70
C TYR A 55 10.16 6.68 -0.23
N ARG A 56 10.70 7.85 0.17
CA ARG A 56 10.59 8.32 1.56
C ARG A 56 9.14 8.57 1.95
N ASP A 57 8.35 9.20 1.09
CA ASP A 57 6.93 9.44 1.33
C ASP A 57 6.14 8.13 1.40
N MET A 58 6.48 7.14 0.55
CA MET A 58 5.89 5.79 0.61
C MET A 58 6.23 5.07 1.92
N GLN A 59 7.46 5.18 2.42
CA GLN A 59 7.85 4.62 3.73
C GLN A 59 7.07 5.26 4.87
N ILE A 60 6.87 6.58 4.85
CA ILE A 60 6.08 7.29 5.86
C ILE A 60 4.62 6.81 5.82
N ALA A 61 4.03 6.73 4.64
CA ALA A 61 2.65 6.25 4.46
C ALA A 61 2.49 4.79 4.95
N SER A 62 3.46 3.92 4.66
CA SER A 62 3.52 2.56 5.18
C SER A 62 3.52 2.52 6.70
N GLN A 63 4.36 3.34 7.34
CA GLN A 63 4.45 3.37 8.79
C GLN A 63 3.14 3.84 9.43
N ILE A 64 2.48 4.84 8.84
CA ILE A 64 1.16 5.30 9.29
C ILE A 64 0.14 4.16 9.20
N GLN A 65 0.13 3.43 8.09
CA GLN A 65 -0.76 2.28 7.89
C GLN A 65 -0.52 1.17 8.91
N LEU A 66 0.74 0.78 9.13
CA LEU A 66 1.11 -0.23 10.13
C LEU A 66 0.69 0.19 11.53
N ASN A 67 0.84 1.46 11.87
CA ASN A 67 0.43 2.01 13.15
C ASN A 67 -1.11 2.10 13.30
N SER A 68 -1.87 2.05 12.20
CA SER A 68 -3.34 2.03 12.27
C SER A 68 -3.85 0.65 12.68
N LEU A 69 -3.10 -0.43 12.43
CA LEU A 69 -3.47 -1.78 12.84
C LEU A 69 -3.53 -1.89 14.38
N PRO A 70 -4.58 -2.50 14.94
CA PRO A 70 -4.71 -2.54 16.39
C PRO A 70 -3.70 -3.48 17.02
N ASN A 71 -3.28 -3.13 18.23
CA ASN A 71 -2.55 -4.05 19.09
C ASN A 71 -3.55 -5.04 19.72
N ILE A 72 -3.47 -6.31 19.33
CA ILE A 72 -4.39 -7.35 19.81
C ILE A 72 -3.83 -7.95 21.10
N PRO A 73 -4.62 -7.99 22.20
CA PRO A 73 -4.19 -8.64 23.43
C PRO A 73 -4.07 -10.16 23.21
N LYS A 74 -3.03 -10.78 23.79
CA LYS A 74 -2.80 -12.23 23.67
C LYS A 74 -3.95 -13.09 24.19
N LYS A 75 -4.73 -12.57 25.14
CA LYS A 75 -5.86 -13.28 25.77
C LYS A 75 -7.04 -12.36 26.01
N ILE A 76 -8.24 -12.84 25.68
CA ILE A 76 -9.53 -12.21 26.00
C ILE A 76 -10.48 -13.30 26.47
N GLN A 77 -10.81 -13.33 27.76
CA GLN A 77 -11.83 -14.22 28.34
C GLN A 77 -11.90 -15.64 27.70
N GLY A 78 -10.80 -16.40 27.77
CA GLY A 78 -10.74 -17.76 27.23
C GLY A 78 -10.51 -17.88 25.71
N LEU A 79 -10.37 -16.76 24.99
CA LEU A 79 -9.76 -16.69 23.67
C LEU A 79 -8.27 -16.42 23.79
N GLU A 80 -7.48 -17.16 23.01
CA GLU A 80 -6.09 -16.83 22.73
C GLU A 80 -6.04 -16.23 21.33
N LEU A 81 -5.38 -15.08 21.21
CA LEU A 81 -5.28 -14.31 19.98
C LEU A 81 -3.82 -14.06 19.65
N GLU A 82 -3.48 -14.18 18.39
CA GLU A 82 -2.17 -13.90 17.85
C GLU A 82 -2.33 -13.26 16.47
N THR A 83 -1.48 -12.29 16.15
CA THR A 83 -1.47 -11.64 14.85
C THR A 83 -0.08 -11.66 14.27
N SER A 84 -0.02 -11.82 12.96
CA SER A 84 1.19 -11.62 12.18
C SER A 84 0.80 -10.88 10.91
N TYR A 85 1.48 -9.77 10.64
CA TYR A 85 1.27 -8.97 9.46
C TYR A 85 2.61 -8.77 8.76
N THR A 86 2.71 -9.26 7.53
CA THR A 86 3.89 -9.07 6.68
C THR A 86 3.42 -8.51 5.35
N ALA A 87 3.68 -7.23 5.13
CA ALA A 87 3.33 -6.60 3.85
C ALA A 87 4.18 -7.21 2.72
N SER A 88 3.56 -7.55 1.59
CA SER A 88 4.26 -8.07 0.41
C SER A 88 5.07 -6.99 -0.35
N ARG A 89 4.81 -5.71 -0.05
CA ARG A 89 5.45 -4.51 -0.61
C ARG A 89 5.55 -3.43 0.47
N GLU A 90 6.01 -2.23 0.10
CA GLU A 90 6.07 -1.07 1.00
C GLU A 90 4.70 -0.75 1.63
N ILE A 91 3.58 -0.89 0.91
CA ILE A 91 2.23 -0.60 1.42
C ILE A 91 1.30 -1.76 1.06
N GLY A 92 0.60 -2.31 2.06
CA GLY A 92 -0.34 -3.44 1.89
C GLY A 92 -1.78 -3.01 1.67
N GLY A 93 -2.62 -3.91 1.18
CA GLY A 93 -4.09 -3.73 1.14
C GLY A 93 -4.78 -4.41 2.33
N ASP A 94 -4.11 -5.39 2.91
CA ASP A 94 -4.62 -6.25 3.96
C ASP A 94 -4.69 -5.50 5.30
N PHE A 95 -5.71 -5.82 6.10
CA PHE A 95 -5.82 -5.33 7.47
C PHE A 95 -6.65 -6.28 8.32
N TYR A 96 -6.52 -6.10 9.63
CA TYR A 96 -7.35 -6.76 10.61
C TYR A 96 -7.83 -5.74 11.65
N ASP A 97 -8.92 -6.08 12.33
CA ASP A 97 -9.43 -5.28 13.45
C ASP A 97 -10.07 -6.13 14.55
N LEU A 98 -10.15 -5.55 15.74
CA LEU A 98 -10.77 -6.14 16.92
C LEU A 98 -11.74 -5.13 17.56
N ILE A 99 -13.03 -5.43 17.48
CA ILE A 99 -14.11 -4.52 17.90
C ILE A 99 -14.87 -5.14 19.07
N TYR A 100 -14.76 -4.52 20.24
CA TYR A 100 -15.47 -4.93 21.44
C TYR A 100 -16.90 -4.39 21.44
N HIS A 101 -17.88 -5.27 21.69
CA HIS A 101 -19.29 -4.88 21.84
C HIS A 101 -19.68 -4.76 23.31
N ASN A 102 -19.10 -5.64 24.14
CA ASN A 102 -19.22 -5.69 25.60
C ASN A 102 -18.13 -6.65 26.13
N PRO A 103 -17.98 -6.86 27.46
CA PRO A 103 -16.93 -7.71 28.01
C PRO A 103 -16.90 -9.16 27.47
N ASP A 104 -18.05 -9.69 27.06
CA ASP A 104 -18.20 -11.10 26.66
C ASP A 104 -18.43 -11.28 25.14
N GLU A 105 -18.34 -10.21 24.35
CA GLU A 105 -18.59 -10.23 22.91
C GLU A 105 -17.63 -9.34 22.15
N VAL A 106 -16.89 -9.96 21.23
CA VAL A 106 -15.89 -9.30 20.39
C VAL A 106 -16.06 -9.71 18.94
N SER A 107 -15.82 -8.78 18.03
CA SER A 107 -15.71 -9.05 16.60
C SER A 107 -14.25 -8.99 16.17
N VAL A 108 -13.81 -10.03 15.47
CA VAL A 108 -12.54 -10.09 14.76
C VAL A 108 -12.84 -9.94 13.27
N LEU A 109 -12.11 -9.09 12.58
CA LEU A 109 -12.19 -8.98 11.13
C LEU A 109 -10.81 -9.09 10.50
N ILE A 110 -10.77 -9.73 9.33
CA ILE A 110 -9.62 -9.76 8.42
C ILE A 110 -10.15 -9.34 7.06
N ALA A 111 -9.40 -8.50 6.36
CA ALA A 111 -9.81 -7.94 5.09
C ALA A 111 -8.63 -7.72 4.17
N ASP A 112 -8.89 -7.75 2.86
CA ASP A 112 -7.92 -7.49 1.79
C ASP A 112 -8.53 -6.56 0.74
N VAL A 113 -7.79 -5.50 0.42
CA VAL A 113 -8.16 -4.47 -0.54
C VAL A 113 -7.54 -4.76 -1.90
N SER A 114 -8.38 -4.70 -2.94
CA SER A 114 -7.91 -4.74 -4.32
C SER A 114 -7.10 -3.49 -4.66
N GLY A 115 -5.94 -3.66 -5.29
CA GLY A 115 -5.09 -2.56 -5.73
C GLY A 115 -3.73 -2.58 -5.05
N LYS A 116 -2.91 -1.55 -5.30
CA LYS A 116 -1.55 -1.44 -4.77
C LYS A 116 -1.15 0.02 -4.52
N GLY A 117 -0.18 0.22 -3.64
CA GLY A 117 0.41 1.53 -3.36
C GLY A 117 -0.49 2.42 -2.49
N ILE A 118 -0.25 3.73 -2.56
CA ILE A 118 -0.88 4.72 -1.67
C ILE A 118 -2.41 4.74 -1.82
N ALA A 119 -2.93 4.62 -3.04
CA ALA A 119 -4.37 4.61 -3.28
C ALA A 119 -5.08 3.44 -2.56
N ALA A 120 -4.47 2.25 -2.57
CA ALA A 120 -4.99 1.08 -1.86
C ALA A 120 -4.94 1.27 -0.34
N ALA A 121 -3.90 1.88 0.22
CA ALA A 121 -3.85 2.19 1.66
C ALA A 121 -4.90 3.19 2.10
N LEU A 122 -5.14 4.25 1.31
CA LEU A 122 -6.20 5.22 1.62
C LEU A 122 -7.57 4.55 1.58
N PHE A 123 -7.81 3.70 0.57
CA PHE A 123 -9.04 2.92 0.47
C PHE A 123 -9.18 1.90 1.61
N MET A 124 -8.08 1.31 2.06
CA MET A 124 -8.02 0.42 3.22
C MET A 124 -8.49 1.15 4.47
N GLU A 125 -7.90 2.28 4.82
CA GLU A 125 -8.23 3.02 6.05
C GLU A 125 -9.69 3.53 6.01
N PHE A 126 -10.13 3.98 4.83
CA PHE A 126 -11.52 4.35 4.56
C PHE A 126 -12.49 3.18 4.80
N SER A 127 -12.21 2.03 4.19
CA SER A 127 -13.04 0.83 4.32
C SER A 127 -13.07 0.32 5.75
N LYS A 128 -11.91 0.25 6.40
CA LYS A 128 -11.76 -0.15 7.81
C LYS A 128 -12.62 0.72 8.72
N THR A 129 -12.56 2.03 8.56
CA THR A 129 -13.36 2.98 9.37
C THR A 129 -14.86 2.74 9.21
N ILE A 130 -15.34 2.55 7.98
CA ILE A 130 -16.76 2.29 7.71
C ILE A 130 -17.19 0.94 8.28
N ILE A 131 -16.44 -0.12 8.00
CA ILE A 131 -16.72 -1.47 8.47
C ILE A 131 -16.75 -1.48 10.00
N ALA A 132 -15.76 -0.88 10.66
CA ALA A 132 -15.70 -0.84 12.12
C ALA A 132 -16.93 -0.14 12.72
N GLY A 133 -17.35 0.99 12.13
CA GLY A 133 -18.56 1.69 12.54
C GLY A 133 -19.84 0.86 12.39
N GLU A 134 -20.02 0.16 11.27
CA GLU A 134 -21.18 -0.69 11.03
C GLU A 134 -21.17 -1.98 11.86
N VAL A 135 -19.99 -2.51 12.17
CA VAL A 135 -19.82 -3.66 13.07
C VAL A 135 -20.17 -3.26 14.50
N ALA A 136 -19.76 -2.09 14.97
CA ALA A 136 -20.11 -1.60 16.31
C ALA A 136 -21.61 -1.32 16.47
N ARG A 137 -22.31 -0.89 15.41
CA ARG A 137 -23.75 -0.57 15.46
C ARG A 137 -24.67 -1.77 15.36
N ASN A 138 -24.30 -2.80 14.60
CA ASN A 138 -25.21 -3.89 14.25
C ASN A 138 -24.84 -5.19 14.96
N SER A 139 -25.84 -5.95 15.42
CA SER A 139 -25.66 -7.25 16.09
C SER A 139 -25.48 -8.43 15.11
N SER A 140 -25.86 -8.26 13.84
CA SER A 140 -25.69 -9.25 12.77
C SER A 140 -24.50 -8.93 11.89
N THR A 141 -23.60 -9.91 11.71
CA THR A 141 -22.41 -9.78 10.86
C THR A 141 -22.76 -9.52 9.40
N SER A 142 -23.84 -10.13 8.88
CA SER A 142 -24.27 -9.91 7.50
C SER A 142 -24.84 -8.51 7.28
N ILE A 143 -25.61 -7.99 8.24
CA ILE A 143 -26.16 -6.63 8.18
C ILE A 143 -25.01 -5.61 8.25
N SER A 144 -24.04 -5.80 9.14
CA SER A 144 -22.85 -4.94 9.22
C SER A 144 -22.14 -4.83 7.87
N LEU A 145 -21.88 -5.97 7.22
CA LEU A 145 -21.17 -5.98 5.93
C LEU A 145 -22.02 -5.41 4.78
N MET A 146 -23.33 -5.66 4.75
CA MET A 146 -24.21 -5.07 3.74
C MET A 146 -24.30 -3.55 3.87
N SER A 147 -24.47 -3.04 5.09
CA SER A 147 -24.49 -1.59 5.35
C SER A 147 -23.15 -0.94 5.00
N ALA A 148 -22.05 -1.58 5.38
CA ALA A 148 -20.71 -1.10 5.04
C ALA A 148 -20.50 -1.08 3.53
N ASN A 149 -20.88 -2.15 2.81
CA ASN A 149 -20.78 -2.23 1.37
C ASN A 149 -21.56 -1.11 0.67
N ARG A 150 -22.78 -0.81 1.14
CA ARG A 150 -23.58 0.29 0.58
C ARG A 150 -22.85 1.64 0.70
N ILE A 151 -22.34 1.96 1.88
CA ILE A 151 -21.63 3.23 2.11
C ILE A 151 -20.33 3.28 1.30
N ILE A 152 -19.58 2.17 1.26
CA ILE A 152 -18.36 2.07 0.47
C ILE A 152 -18.69 2.31 -1.00
N GLN A 153 -19.67 1.61 -1.59
CA GLN A 153 -20.04 1.80 -2.99
C GLN A 153 -20.52 3.22 -3.32
N GLU A 154 -21.29 3.85 -2.43
CA GLU A 154 -21.78 5.22 -2.64
C GLU A 154 -20.64 6.26 -2.61
N LYS A 155 -19.58 6.00 -1.84
CA LYS A 155 -18.50 6.97 -1.58
C LYS A 155 -17.19 6.66 -2.29
N SER A 156 -16.94 5.41 -2.63
CA SER A 156 -15.79 5.01 -3.41
C SER A 156 -16.13 5.15 -4.88
N GLY A 157 -15.33 5.93 -5.62
CA GLY A 157 -15.39 5.87 -7.08
C GLY A 157 -15.16 4.44 -7.58
N TYR A 158 -15.55 4.18 -8.83
CA TYR A 158 -15.34 2.89 -9.49
C TYR A 158 -13.85 2.46 -9.38
N PHE A 159 -13.58 1.14 -9.40
CA PHE A 159 -12.27 0.46 -9.55
C PHE A 159 -11.56 -0.14 -8.31
N MET A 160 -12.06 -0.01 -7.08
CA MET A 160 -11.53 -0.75 -5.91
C MET A 160 -12.63 -1.44 -5.10
N PHE A 161 -12.29 -2.57 -4.49
CA PHE A 161 -13.15 -3.32 -3.57
C PHE A 161 -12.33 -3.88 -2.41
N VAL A 162 -13.03 -4.26 -1.35
CA VAL A 162 -12.45 -4.93 -0.18
C VAL A 162 -13.17 -6.25 0.04
N THR A 163 -12.40 -7.30 0.25
CA THR A 163 -12.91 -8.60 0.70
C THR A 163 -12.78 -8.67 2.21
N VAL A 164 -13.78 -9.21 2.90
CA VAL A 164 -13.82 -9.20 4.37
C VAL A 164 -14.30 -10.54 4.91
N MET A 165 -13.60 -11.07 5.91
CA MET A 165 -14.10 -12.09 6.80
C MET A 165 -14.36 -11.47 8.17
N LEU A 166 -15.63 -11.49 8.59
CA LEU A 166 -16.05 -10.95 9.88
C LEU A 166 -16.54 -12.09 10.77
N VAL A 167 -15.94 -12.23 11.95
CA VAL A 167 -16.29 -13.21 12.97
C VAL A 167 -16.69 -12.49 14.24
N ARG A 168 -17.91 -12.72 14.72
CA ARG A 168 -18.37 -12.29 16.04
C ARG A 168 -18.43 -13.48 16.98
N ILE A 169 -17.76 -13.34 18.11
CA ILE A 169 -17.64 -14.37 19.12
C ILE A 169 -18.35 -13.86 20.37
N ASN A 170 -19.20 -14.69 20.97
CA ASN A 170 -19.80 -14.46 22.27
C ASN A 170 -19.27 -15.52 23.24
N MET A 171 -18.43 -15.11 24.20
CA MET A 171 -17.69 -16.00 25.09
C MET A 171 -18.64 -16.65 26.10
N ALA A 172 -19.55 -15.86 26.67
CA ALA A 172 -20.54 -16.32 27.65
C ALA A 172 -21.46 -17.41 27.08
N LYS A 173 -21.94 -17.22 25.84
CA LYS A 173 -22.85 -18.16 25.15
C LYS A 173 -22.10 -19.23 24.34
N ARG A 174 -20.77 -19.16 24.28
CA ARG A 174 -19.91 -20.01 23.42
C ARG A 174 -20.42 -20.08 21.98
N LYS A 175 -20.83 -18.94 21.43
CA LYS A 175 -21.44 -18.84 20.10
C LYS A 175 -20.57 -18.02 19.17
N ILE A 176 -20.31 -18.56 17.99
CA ILE A 176 -19.65 -17.85 16.90
C ILE A 176 -20.67 -17.58 15.82
N ARG A 177 -20.64 -16.36 15.27
CA ARG A 177 -21.36 -15.95 14.05
C ARG A 177 -20.32 -15.39 13.10
N TYR A 178 -20.44 -15.68 11.81
CA TYR A 178 -19.51 -15.12 10.84
C TYR A 178 -20.21 -14.78 9.53
N SER A 179 -19.58 -13.93 8.74
CA SER A 179 -19.98 -13.63 7.37
C SER A 179 -18.72 -13.34 6.55
N SER A 180 -18.67 -13.90 5.34
CA SER A 180 -17.63 -13.59 4.35
C SER A 180 -18.25 -12.73 3.24
N ALA A 181 -17.56 -11.64 2.89
CA ALA A 181 -17.82 -10.80 1.73
C ALA A 181 -16.69 -11.01 0.71
N GLY A 182 -16.72 -12.16 0.02
CA GLY A 182 -15.76 -12.49 -1.04
C GLY A 182 -14.36 -12.91 -0.58
N HIS A 183 -14.14 -13.02 0.73
CA HIS A 183 -12.86 -13.49 1.28
C HIS A 183 -12.82 -15.03 1.27
N ASN A 184 -11.63 -15.61 1.15
CA ASN A 184 -11.44 -17.06 1.13
C ASN A 184 -11.89 -17.72 2.45
N GLU A 185 -12.05 -19.04 2.47
CA GLU A 185 -12.40 -19.75 3.71
C GLU A 185 -11.24 -19.66 4.72
N GLN A 186 -11.53 -19.15 5.93
CA GLN A 186 -10.52 -18.91 6.97
C GLN A 186 -10.80 -19.63 8.29
N ILE A 187 -11.88 -20.42 8.38
CA ILE A 187 -12.23 -21.13 9.61
C ILE A 187 -11.72 -22.56 9.54
N LEU A 188 -10.74 -22.87 10.39
CA LEU A 188 -10.29 -24.24 10.63
C LEU A 188 -10.83 -24.73 11.98
N TYR A 189 -11.79 -25.66 11.93
CA TYR A 189 -12.29 -26.32 13.13
C TYR A 189 -11.59 -27.67 13.30
N LYS A 190 -10.82 -27.81 14.38
CA LYS A 190 -10.24 -29.10 14.80
C LYS A 190 -10.97 -29.59 16.05
N THR A 191 -11.70 -30.69 15.93
CA THR A 191 -12.15 -31.43 17.10
C THR A 191 -10.96 -32.15 17.74
N LYS A 192 -10.87 -32.19 19.07
CA LYS A 192 -9.94 -33.13 19.72
C LYS A 192 -10.49 -34.52 19.46
N GLU A 193 -9.73 -35.38 18.78
CA GLU A 193 -9.98 -36.81 18.86
C GLU A 193 -10.00 -37.20 20.34
N LYS A 194 -11.09 -37.83 20.78
CA LYS A 194 -11.16 -38.45 22.10
C LYS A 194 -10.07 -39.52 22.13
N ARG A 195 -8.99 -39.24 22.85
CA ARG A 195 -7.99 -40.24 23.22
C ARG A 195 -8.50 -41.08 24.38
#